data_AF-M0G1A2-F1
#
_entry.id   AF-M0G1A2-F1
#
_cell.length_a   1.000
_cell.length_b   1.000
_cell.length_c   1.000
_cell.angle_alpha   90.00
_cell.angle_beta   90.00
_cell.angle_gamma   90.00
#
_symmetry.space_group_name_H-M   'P 1'
#
loop_
_entity.id
_entity.type
_entity.pdbx_description
1 polymer ?
#
loop_
_entity_poly.entity_id
_entity_poly.type
_entity_poly.pdbx_seq_one_letter_code
_entity_poly.pdbx_strand_id
1 'polypeptide(L)'
;MATAGVLTFISVYNEFFFSFLMNNGEADSWAPIVAGILKYQGQFDTPYNLMAAASIVGVLPVAILVIIAQERIVSGLTAGALKE
;
A
#
# COMPACT_ATOMS: atom_id res chain seq x y z
N MET A 1 17.17 2.26 -11.33
CA MET A 1 16.99 3.12 -10.15
C MET A 1 15.51 3.42 -9.91
N ALA A 2 14.81 4.14 -10.80
CA ALA A 2 13.39 4.47 -10.61
C ALA A 2 12.46 3.25 -10.46
N THR A 3 12.58 2.25 -11.35
CA THR A 3 11.76 1.01 -11.27
C THR A 3 12.02 0.22 -9.99
N ALA A 4 13.29 0.09 -9.58
CA ALA A 4 13.65 -0.59 -8.34
C ALA A 4 13.04 0.12 -7.11
N GLY A 5 13.10 1.46 -7.06
CA GLY A 5 12.49 2.23 -5.98
C GLY A 5 10.97 2.08 -5.91
N VAL A 6 10.27 2.07 -7.05
CA VAL A 6 8.82 1.83 -7.10
C VAL A 6 8.48 0.43 -6.61
N LEU A 7 9.20 -0.59 -7.06
CA LEU A 7 8.98 -1.97 -6.61
C LEU A 7 9.26 -2.14 -5.12
N THR A 8 10.37 -1.57 -4.62
CA THR A 8 10.69 -1.60 -3.18
C THR A 8 9.63 -0.89 -2.36
N PHE A 9 9.12 0.27 -2.81
CA PHE A 9 8.03 0.96 -2.12
C PHE A 9 6.79 0.07 -2.04
N ILE A 10 6.36 -0.52 -3.17
CA ILE A 10 5.17 -1.38 -3.20
C ILE A 10 5.34 -2.58 -2.26
N SER A 11 6.51 -3.21 -2.26
CA SER A 11 6.81 -4.33 -1.37
C SER A 11 6.75 -3.94 0.11
N VAL A 12 7.39 -2.84 0.51
CA VAL A 12 7.41 -2.39 1.91
C VAL A 12 6.03 -1.89 2.35
N TYR A 13 5.30 -1.18 1.48
CA TYR A 13 3.98 -0.65 1.78
C TYR A 13 2.93 -1.74 1.98
N ASN A 14 3.04 -2.85 1.23
CA ASN A 14 2.13 -3.99 1.37
C ASN A 14 2.56 -5.00 2.45
N GLU A 15 3.75 -4.85 3.04
CA GLU A 15 4.25 -5.77 4.06
C GLU A 15 3.48 -5.59 5.39
N PHE A 16 2.49 -6.46 5.59
CA PHE A 16 1.65 -6.44 6.78
C PHE A 16 2.25 -7.22 7.95
N PHE A 17 2.80 -8.41 7.70
CA PHE A 17 3.07 -9.40 8.76
C PHE A 17 4.16 -8.92 9.71
N PHE A 18 5.32 -8.55 9.18
CA PHE A 18 6.43 -8.05 10.02
C PHE A 18 6.12 -6.69 10.64
N SER A 19 5.44 -5.82 9.89
CA SER A 19 5.02 -4.51 10.38
C SER A 19 4.05 -4.63 11.55
N PHE A 20 3.13 -5.61 11.52
CA PHE A 20 2.20 -5.87 12.60
C PHE A 20 2.89 -6.48 13.83
N LEU A 21 3.78 -7.46 13.63
CA LEU A 21 4.52 -8.10 14.73
C LEU A 21 5.43 -7.14 15.49
N MET A 22 6.03 -6.17 14.80
CA MET A 22 6.92 -5.17 15.41
C MET A 22 6.14 -3.99 16.00
N ASN A 23 4.83 -3.89 15.77
CA ASN A 23 4.03 -2.78 16.26
C ASN A 23 3.66 -2.99 17.74
N ASN A 24 3.98 -2.02 18.58
CA ASN A 24 3.72 -2.08 20.03
C ASN A 24 2.32 -1.58 20.43
N GLY A 25 1.46 -1.24 19.45
CA GLY A 25 0.09 -0.78 19.69
C GLY A 25 -0.05 0.67 20.15
N GLU A 26 1.06 1.37 20.39
CA GLU A 26 1.07 2.79 20.77
C GLU A 26 0.61 3.67 19.60
N ALA A 27 -0.05 4.79 19.91
CA ALA A 27 -0.55 5.72 18.89
C ALA A 27 0.58 6.33 18.04
N ASP A 28 1.77 6.49 18.63
CA ASP A 28 2.97 7.00 17.96
C ASP A 28 3.71 5.91 17.17
N SER A 29 3.33 4.64 17.35
CA SER A 29 3.87 3.53 16.57
C SER A 29 3.15 3.45 15.22
N TRP A 30 3.89 3.69 14.14
CA TRP A 30 3.42 3.63 12.75
C TRP A 30 2.93 2.22 12.41
N ALA A 31 1.65 1.96 12.66
CA ALA A 31 1.03 0.67 12.42
C ALA A 31 0.75 0.44 10.94
N PRO A 32 0.73 -0.83 10.48
CA PRO A 32 0.27 -1.12 9.14
C PRO A 32 -1.17 -0.63 8.93
N ILE A 33 -1.45 -0.06 7.77
CA ILE A 33 -2.77 0.49 7.43
C ILE A 33 -3.88 -0.55 7.59
N VAL A 34 -3.61 -1.80 7.19
CA VAL A 34 -4.54 -2.91 7.36
C VAL A 34 -4.92 -3.12 8.82
N ALA A 35 -3.97 -2.99 9.76
CA ALA A 35 -4.26 -3.09 11.19
C ALA A 35 -5.21 -1.96 11.65
N GLY A 36 -5.01 -0.75 11.14
CA GLY A 36 -5.92 0.38 11.37
C GLY A 36 -7.34 0.15 10.82
N ILE A 37 -7.46 -0.43 9.62
CA ILE A 37 -8.77 -0.76 9.02
C ILE A 37 -9.49 -1.82 9.86
N LEU A 38 -8.77 -2.85 10.31
CA LEU A 38 -9.34 -3.93 11.11
C LEU A 38 -9.80 -3.47 12.51
N LYS A 39 -9.28 -2.36 13.04
CA LYS A 39 -9.78 -1.77 14.31
C LYS A 39 -11.24 -1.33 14.24
N TYR A 40 -11.81 -1.12 13.06
CA TYR A 40 -13.23 -0.84 12.90
C TYR A 40 -14.12 -2.08 12.99
N GLN A 41 -13.57 -3.30 12.99
CA GLN A 41 -14.35 -4.52 13.22
C GLN A 41 -14.64 -4.65 14.72
N GLY A 42 -15.82 -4.20 15.13
CA GLY A 42 -16.29 -4.31 16.50
C GLY A 42 -17.10 -5.58 16.73
N GLN A 43 -17.19 -6.02 17.99
CA GLN A 43 -17.95 -7.20 18.39
C GLN A 43 -19.47 -7.04 18.19
N PHE A 44 -20.00 -5.83 18.38
CA PHE A 44 -21.44 -5.54 18.37
C PHE A 44 -21.89 -4.70 17.18
N ASP A 45 -20.99 -3.92 16.60
CA ASP A 45 -21.26 -3.11 15.42
C ASP A 45 -19.95 -2.97 14.62
N THR A 46 -20.09 -2.87 13.30
CA THR A 46 -18.97 -2.68 12.37
C THR A 46 -19.34 -1.57 11.40
N PRO A 47 -18.78 -0.35 11.57
CA PRO A 47 -19.00 0.76 10.65
C PRO A 47 -18.32 0.50 9.29
N TYR A 48 -19.01 -0.23 8.40
CA TYR A 48 -18.53 -0.56 7.06
C TYR A 48 -18.21 0.68 6.22
N ASN A 49 -18.91 1.79 6.45
CA ASN A 49 -18.62 3.08 5.83
C ASN A 49 -17.21 3.60 6.17
N LEU A 50 -16.79 3.51 7.44
CA LEU A 50 -15.46 3.91 7.87
C LEU A 50 -14.38 2.95 7.39
N MET A 51 -14.66 1.64 7.39
CA MET A 51 -13.77 0.65 6.80
C MET A 51 -13.53 0.89 5.31
N ALA A 52 -14.59 1.17 4.55
CA ALA A 52 -14.51 1.47 3.13
C ALA A 52 -13.71 2.76 2.87
N ALA A 53 -13.99 3.84 3.63
CA ALA A 53 -13.24 5.08 3.54
C ALA A 53 -11.75 4.89 3.84
N ALA A 54 -11.42 4.17 4.92
CA ALA A 54 -10.03 3.86 5.28
C ALA A 54 -9.33 2.98 4.23
N SER A 55 -10.06 2.04 3.61
CA SER A 55 -9.55 1.19 2.52
C SER A 55 -9.24 2.01 1.27
N ILE A 56 -10.12 2.94 0.89
CA ILE A 56 -9.87 3.87 -0.23
C ILE A 56 -8.61 4.70 0.05
N VAL A 57 -8.50 5.29 1.24
CA VAL A 57 -7.30 6.06 1.64
C VAL A 57 -6.04 5.20 1.61
N GLY A 58 -6.12 3.94 2.05
CA GLY A 58 -5.02 2.99 2.02
C GLY A 58 -4.51 2.65 0.62
N VAL A 59 -5.37 2.70 -0.40
CA VAL A 59 -4.98 2.43 -1.80
C VAL A 59 -4.35 3.65 -2.48
N LEU A 60 -4.66 4.87 -2.02
CA LEU A 60 -4.24 6.11 -2.67
C LEU A 60 -2.72 6.22 -2.92
N PRO A 61 -1.82 5.92 -1.96
CA PRO A 61 -0.38 6.10 -2.17
C PRO A 61 0.15 5.23 -3.32
N VAL A 62 -0.29 3.98 -3.40
CA VAL A 62 0.10 3.05 -4.47
C VAL A 62 -0.51 3.52 -5.80
N ALA A 63 -1.78 3.92 -5.81
CA ALA A 63 -2.43 4.45 -7.01
C ALA A 63 -1.71 5.69 -7.56
N ILE A 64 -1.35 6.65 -6.69
CA ILE A 64 -0.60 7.85 -7.06
C ILE A 64 0.75 7.49 -7.65
N LEU A 65 1.49 6.57 -7.02
CA LEU A 65 2.78 6.12 -7.54
C LEU A 65 2.65 5.44 -8.90
N VAL A 66 1.63 4.61 -9.09
CA VAL A 66 1.37 3.97 -10.39
C VAL A 66 1.06 5.02 -11.44
N ILE A 67 0.21 6.01 -11.15
CA ILE A 67 -0.12 7.09 -12.09
C ILE A 67 1.13 7.88 -12.50
N ILE A 68 2.04 8.16 -11.58
CA ILE A 68 3.29 8.87 -11.88
C ILE A 68 4.26 7.97 -12.66
N ALA A 69 4.31 6.67 -12.33
CA ALA A 69 5.27 5.73 -12.90
C ALA A 69 4.80 5.11 -14.23
N GLN A 70 3.50 5.16 -14.56
CA GLN A 70 2.91 4.42 -15.68
C GLN A 70 3.61 4.72 -17.02
N GLU A 71 3.97 5.97 -17.28
CA GLU A 71 4.65 6.37 -18.53
C GLU A 71 6.06 5.76 -18.63
N ARG A 72 6.76 5.66 -17.49
CA ARG A 72 8.10 5.06 -17.39
C ARG A 72 8.06 3.53 -17.41
N ILE A 73 7.02 2.93 -16.85
CA ILE A 73 6.83 1.48 -16.85
C ILE A 73 6.46 1.01 -18.27
N VAL A 74 5.53 1.69 -18.95
CA VAL A 74 5.11 1.36 -20.32
C VAL A 74 6.24 1.55 -21.33
N SER A 75 7.00 2.64 -21.24
CA SER A 75 8.18 2.85 -22.10
C SER A 75 9.30 1.84 -21.83
N GLY A 76 9.51 1.43 -20.58
CA GLY A 76 10.49 0.39 -20.23
C GLY A 76 10.11 -1.00 -20.74
N LEU A 77 8.83 -1.38 -20.68
CA LEU A 77 8.32 -2.66 -21.18
C LEU A 77 8.40 -2.75 -22.72
N THR A 78 8.03 -1.67 -23.42
CA THR A 78 8.09 -1.62 -24.89
C THR A 78 9.53 -1.60 -25.42
N ALA A 79 10.45 -0.90 -24.76
CA ALA A 79 11.88 -0.91 -25.10
C ALA A 79 12.56 -2.26 -24.82
N GLY A 80 12.09 -3.02 -23.82
CA GLY A 80 12.53 -4.38 -23.54
C GLY A 80 12.03 -5.40 -24.56
N ALA A 81 10.78 -5.25 -25.01
CA ALA A 81 10.17 -6.14 -26.01
C ALA A 81 10.76 -6.00 -27.43
N LEU A 82 11.41 -4.87 -27.74
CA LEU A 82 12.11 -4.63 -29.00
C LEU A 82 13.56 -5.16 -29.01
N LYS A 83 14.03 -5.72 -27.88
CA LYS A 83 15.42 -6.18 -27.73
C LYS A 83 15.60 -7.69 -27.86
N GLU A 84 14.56 -8.40 -28.30
CA GLU A 84 14.63 -9.77 -28.83
C GLU A 84 14.36 -9.79 -30.33
#